data_AF-A0AA95RJ48-F1
#
_entry.id   AF-A0AA95RJ48-F1
#
_cell.length_a   1.000
_cell.length_b   1.000
_cell.length_c   1.000
_cell.angle_alpha   90.00
_cell.angle_beta   90.00
_cell.angle_gamma   90.00
#
_symmetry.space_group_name_H-M   'P 1'
#
loop_
_entity.id
_entity.type
_entity.pdbx_description
1 polymer ?
#
loop_
_entity_poly.entity_id
_entity_poly.type
_entity_poly.pdbx_seq_one_letter_code
_entity_poly.pdbx_strand_id
1 'polypeptide(L)'
;MKMFMLKFFCIVALMFISVLAGMQLANDGIHKMKGYDDPNFQNAVALNDNGDHVKATFLGNDISSHDIDEKKKKLEEISAFNFFSSMGKKISEGVSTASEKLINLITQ
;
A
#
# COMPACT_ATOMS: atom_id res chain seq x y z
N MET A 1 -16.12 31.33 14.71
CA MET A 1 -15.07 31.23 13.66
C MET A 1 -13.68 30.87 14.22
N LYS A 2 -13.13 31.57 15.23
CA LYS A 2 -11.78 31.29 15.78
C LYS A 2 -11.59 29.86 16.31
N MET A 3 -12.60 29.32 16.99
CA MET A 3 -12.57 27.95 17.53
C MET A 3 -12.62 26.87 16.42
N PHE A 4 -13.25 27.18 15.28
CA PHE A 4 -13.24 26.30 14.11
C PHE A 4 -11.87 26.29 13.43
N MET A 5 -11.25 27.46 13.28
CA MET A 5 -9.90 27.59 12.73
C MET A 5 -8.85 26.85 13.57
N LEU A 6 -8.97 26.91 14.90
CA LEU A 6 -8.10 26.15 15.81
C LEU A 6 -8.27 24.64 15.64
N LYS A 7 -9.51 24.14 15.59
CA LYS A 7 -9.80 22.72 15.34
C LYS A 7 -9.24 22.26 13.99
N PHE A 8 -9.40 23.07 12.95
CA PHE A 8 -8.86 22.79 11.62
C PHE A 8 -7.33 22.69 11.65
N PHE A 9 -6.65 23.66 12.26
CA PHE A 9 -5.19 23.62 12.41
C PHE A 9 -4.72 22.40 13.22
N CYS A 10 -5.44 22.01 14.28
CA CYS A 10 -5.11 20.79 15.03
C CYS A 10 -5.24 19.53 14.17
N ILE A 11 -6.29 19.41 13.35
CA ILE A 11 -6.47 18.27 12.46
C ILE A 11 -5.38 18.23 11.39
N VAL A 12 -5.04 19.39 10.79
CA VAL A 12 -3.96 19.49 9.80
C VAL A 12 -2.61 19.11 10.42
N ALA A 13 -2.33 19.57 11.65
CA ALA A 13 -1.11 19.21 12.37
C ALA A 13 -1.06 17.71 12.68
N LEU A 14 -2.16 17.10 13.12
CA LEU A 14 -2.25 15.64 13.34
C LEU A 14 -2.01 14.84 12.06
N MET A 15 -2.60 15.27 10.94
CA MET A 15 -2.39 14.66 9.62
C MET A 15 -0.92 14.77 9.21
N PHE A 16 -0.31 15.94 9.40
CA PHE A 16 1.10 16.18 9.06
C PHE A 16 2.04 15.26 9.86
N ILE A 17 1.82 15.14 11.18
CA ILE A 17 2.61 14.23 12.04
C ILE A 17 2.44 12.78 11.59
N SER A 18 1.22 12.37 11.28
CA SER A 18 0.93 11.00 10.81
C SER A 18 1.67 10.66 9.52
N VAL A 19 1.74 11.60 8.57
CA VAL A 19 2.48 11.43 7.32
C VAL A 19 3.99 11.30 7.58
N LEU A 20 4.56 12.18 8.39
CA LEU A 20 5.99 12.12 8.72
C LEU A 20 6.36 10.82 9.43
N ALA A 21 5.55 10.38 10.39
CA ALA A 21 5.72 9.11 11.08
C ALA A 21 5.62 7.92 10.09
N GLY A 22 4.66 7.97 9.17
CA GLY A 22 4.50 6.96 8.12
C GLY A 22 5.71 6.89 7.19
N MET A 23 6.29 8.02 6.82
CA MET A 23 7.51 8.07 6.01
C MET A 23 8.72 7.46 6.73
N GLN A 24 8.89 7.75 8.03
CA GLN A 24 9.95 7.13 8.84
C GLN A 24 9.77 5.62 8.95
N LEU A 25 8.56 5.15 9.28
CA LEU A 25 8.26 3.74 9.38
C LEU A 25 8.48 3.00 8.05
N ALA A 26 8.13 3.63 6.93
CA ALA A 26 8.37 3.08 5.60
C ALA A 26 9.87 3.05 5.26
N ASN A 27 10.61 4.11 5.58
CA ASN A 27 12.06 4.16 5.37
C ASN A 27 12.77 3.05 6.16
N ASP A 28 12.44 2.89 7.43
CA ASP A 28 13.02 1.85 8.29
C ASP A 28 12.60 0.45 7.84
N GLY A 29 11.35 0.29 7.41
CA GLY A 29 10.86 -0.95 6.80
C GLY A 29 11.63 -1.32 5.53
N ILE A 30 11.88 -0.35 4.64
CA ILE A 30 12.68 -0.56 3.41
C ILE A 30 14.13 -0.85 3.76
N HIS A 31 14.72 -0.16 4.74
CA HIS A 31 16.09 -0.39 5.18
C HIS A 31 16.28 -1.82 5.72
N LYS A 32 15.33 -2.27 6.55
CA LYS A 32 15.28 -3.63 7.10
C LYS A 32 15.04 -4.70 6.02
N MET A 33 14.18 -4.42 5.04
CA MET A 33 13.92 -5.34 3.92
C MET A 33 15.09 -5.45 2.95
N LYS A 34 15.89 -4.38 2.79
CA LYS A 34 17.10 -4.41 1.99
C LYS A 34 18.25 -5.12 2.68
N GLY A 35 18.21 -5.29 4.01
CA GLY A 35 19.16 -6.07 4.78
C GLY A 35 20.49 -5.36 5.05
N TYR A 36 20.55 -4.02 4.99
CA TYR A 36 21.81 -3.25 5.04
C TYR A 36 22.65 -3.47 6.31
N ASP A 37 22.04 -3.98 7.38
CA ASP A 37 22.69 -4.35 8.64
C ASP A 37 23.15 -5.82 8.71
N ASP A 38 22.94 -6.63 7.66
CA ASP A 38 23.37 -8.02 7.61
C ASP A 38 24.82 -8.13 7.06
N PRO A 39 25.79 -8.65 7.84
CA PRO A 39 27.16 -8.89 7.37
C PRO A 39 27.25 -9.90 6.21
N ASN A 40 26.17 -10.65 5.92
CA ASN A 40 26.00 -11.51 4.75
C ASN A 40 25.11 -10.83 3.69
N PHE A 41 25.31 -9.55 3.39
CA PHE A 41 24.59 -8.82 2.33
C PHE A 41 24.80 -9.49 0.96
N GLN A 42 24.04 -10.53 0.69
CA GLN A 42 23.98 -11.20 -0.60
C GLN A 42 23.17 -10.29 -1.50
N ASN A 43 23.88 -9.53 -2.33
CA ASN A 43 23.31 -8.89 -3.50
C ASN A 43 22.35 -9.90 -4.15
N ALA A 44 21.07 -9.55 -4.24
CA ALA A 44 19.99 -10.43 -4.70
C ALA A 44 20.16 -10.95 -6.15
N VAL A 45 21.28 -10.61 -6.79
CA VAL A 45 21.77 -11.17 -8.04
C VAL A 45 23.29 -11.34 -7.92
N ALA A 46 23.74 -12.58 -7.68
CA ALA A 46 25.13 -12.96 -7.90
C ALA A 46 25.28 -13.41 -9.36
N LEU A 47 25.79 -12.52 -10.22
CA LEU A 47 26.27 -12.91 -11.56
C LEU A 47 27.66 -13.54 -11.37
N ASN A 48 27.69 -14.86 -11.24
CA ASN A 48 28.95 -15.60 -11.25
C ASN A 48 29.33 -15.86 -12.71
N ASP A 49 30.19 -15.00 -13.27
CA ASP A 49 30.77 -15.21 -14.60
C ASP A 49 31.88 -16.27 -14.50
N ASN A 50 31.49 -17.52 -14.71
CA ASN A 50 32.40 -18.60 -15.05
C ASN A 50 31.98 -19.18 -16.41
N GLY A 51 32.25 -18.42 -17.48
CA GLY A 51 32.90 -18.97 -18.67
C GLY A 51 32.11 -19.83 -19.67
N ASP A 52 30.82 -20.16 -19.47
CA ASP A 52 30.04 -20.75 -20.59
C ASP A 52 28.50 -20.70 -20.42
N HIS A 53 27.96 -20.58 -19.20
CA HIS A 53 26.51 -20.60 -19.00
C HIS A 53 26.05 -19.64 -17.92
N VAL A 54 25.43 -18.52 -18.32
CA VAL A 54 24.82 -17.54 -17.40
C VAL A 54 23.58 -18.17 -16.76
N LYS A 55 23.72 -18.69 -15.53
CA LYS A 55 22.58 -19.08 -14.68
C LYS A 55 22.28 -17.95 -13.69
N ALA A 56 21.21 -17.20 -13.96
CA ALA A 56 20.70 -16.20 -13.04
C ALA A 56 19.79 -16.88 -11.99
N THR A 57 20.30 -17.12 -10.79
CA THR A 57 19.53 -17.63 -9.66
C THR A 57 18.86 -16.47 -8.93
N PHE A 58 17.55 -16.30 -9.08
CA PHE A 58 16.76 -15.45 -8.20
C PHE A 58 16.18 -16.29 -7.05
N LEU A 59 16.57 -15.98 -5.81
CA LEU A 59 15.98 -16.54 -4.57
C LEU A 59 16.04 -18.08 -4.44
N GLY A 60 17.12 -18.71 -4.89
CA GLY A 60 17.44 -20.09 -4.50
C GLY A 60 16.46 -21.19 -4.94
N ASN A 61 15.49 -20.89 -5.81
CA ASN A 61 14.57 -21.89 -6.36
C ASN A 61 14.52 -21.74 -7.90
N ASP A 62 14.64 -22.86 -8.61
CA ASP A 62 14.42 -22.94 -10.06
C ASP A 62 12.92 -22.75 -10.34
N ILE A 63 12.50 -21.52 -10.64
CA ILE A 63 11.09 -21.23 -10.91
C ILE A 63 10.80 -21.47 -12.40
N SER A 64 10.18 -22.61 -12.68
CA SER A 64 9.49 -22.88 -13.94
C SER A 64 8.32 -21.90 -14.13
N SER A 65 8.18 -21.33 -15.33
CA SER A 65 7.34 -20.18 -15.70
C SER A 65 5.83 -20.29 -15.46
N HIS A 66 5.32 -21.36 -14.85
CA HIS A 66 3.89 -21.61 -14.68
C HIS A 66 3.28 -20.97 -13.41
N ASP A 67 4.11 -20.67 -12.39
CA ASP A 67 3.63 -20.27 -11.06
C ASP A 67 3.40 -18.76 -10.87
N ILE A 68 3.78 -17.92 -11.84
CA ILE A 68 3.71 -16.47 -11.70
C ILE A 68 2.29 -15.95 -11.95
N ASP A 69 1.55 -16.55 -12.87
CA ASP A 69 0.19 -16.09 -13.22
C ASP A 69 -0.83 -16.46 -12.14
N GLU A 70 -0.73 -17.64 -11.51
CA GLU A 70 -1.59 -18.00 -10.38
C GLU A 70 -1.37 -17.11 -9.16
N LYS A 71 -0.12 -16.76 -8.86
CA LYS A 71 0.21 -15.87 -7.73
C LYS A 71 -0.26 -14.44 -7.98
N LYS A 72 -0.16 -13.94 -9.22
CA LYS A 72 -0.73 -12.65 -9.63
C LYS A 72 -2.24 -12.62 -9.44
N LYS A 73 -2.94 -13.67 -9.89
CA LYS A 73 -4.40 -13.79 -9.78
C LYS A 73 -4.88 -13.75 -8.33
N LYS A 74 -4.19 -14.43 -7.41
CA LYS A 74 -4.52 -14.41 -5.97
C LYS A 74 -4.24 -13.05 -5.31
N LEU A 75 -3.17 -12.36 -5.70
CA LEU A 75 -2.86 -11.01 -5.19
C LEU A 75 -3.90 -9.98 -5.64
N GLU A 76 -4.37 -10.09 -6.88
CA GLU A 76 -5.41 -9.23 -7.46
C GLU A 76 -6.77 -9.47 -6.77
N GLU A 77 -7.10 -10.73 -6.49
CA GLU A 77 -8.32 -11.12 -5.78
C GLU A 77 -8.35 -10.63 -4.32
N ILE A 78 -7.21 -10.69 -3.61
CA ILE A 78 -7.11 -10.25 -2.20
C ILE A 78 -7.07 -8.72 -2.08
N SER A 79 -6.49 -8.01 -3.04
CA SER A 79 -6.27 -6.56 -2.94
C SER A 79 -7.48 -5.72 -3.37
N ALA A 80 -8.21 -6.12 -4.41
CA ALA A 80 -9.12 -5.19 -5.08
C ALA A 80 -10.60 -5.34 -4.71
N PHE A 81 -11.11 -6.57 -4.55
CA PHE A 81 -12.53 -6.74 -4.90
C PHE A 81 -13.53 -6.75 -3.75
N ASN A 82 -13.15 -7.12 -2.52
CA ASN A 82 -14.16 -7.32 -1.46
C ASN A 82 -14.11 -6.27 -0.32
N PHE A 83 -12.92 -5.96 0.19
CA PHE A 83 -12.80 -5.01 1.31
C PHE A 83 -13.00 -3.55 0.88
N PHE A 84 -12.26 -3.09 -0.14
CA PHE A 84 -12.39 -1.73 -0.65
C PHE A 84 -13.77 -1.49 -1.29
N SER A 85 -14.31 -2.48 -1.99
CA SER A 85 -15.65 -2.40 -2.60
C SER A 85 -16.76 -2.32 -1.54
N SER A 86 -16.72 -3.16 -0.51
CA SER A 86 -17.74 -3.12 0.57
C SER A 86 -17.65 -1.83 1.40
N MET A 87 -16.44 -1.34 1.65
CA MET A 87 -16.24 -0.05 2.32
C MET A 87 -16.70 1.13 1.44
N GLY A 88 -16.33 1.13 0.17
CA GLY A 88 -16.75 2.15 -0.80
C GLY A 88 -18.27 2.18 -0.99
N LYS A 89 -18.92 1.01 -1.03
CA LYS A 89 -20.38 0.88 -1.13
C LYS A 89 -21.08 1.53 0.07
N LYS A 90 -20.63 1.26 1.30
CA LYS A 90 -21.18 1.89 2.51
C LYS A 90 -21.01 3.40 2.52
N ILE A 91 -19.84 3.89 2.09
CA ILE A 91 -19.57 5.33 2.00
C ILE A 91 -20.50 5.98 0.97
N SER A 92 -20.63 5.37 -0.21
CA SER A 92 -21.47 5.87 -1.30
C SER A 92 -22.95 5.91 -0.89
N GLU A 93 -23.46 4.86 -0.24
CA GLU A 93 -24.84 4.82 0.26
C GLU A 93 -25.09 5.94 1.28
N GLY A 94 -24.15 6.16 2.21
CA GLY A 94 -24.24 7.26 3.18
C GLY A 94 -24.29 8.64 2.52
N VAL A 95 -23.47 8.87 1.49
CA VAL A 95 -23.45 10.14 0.73
C VAL A 95 -24.74 10.32 -0.06
N SER A 96 -25.25 9.28 -0.71
CA SER A 96 -26.52 9.34 -1.45
C SER A 96 -27.70 9.66 -0.53
N THR A 97 -27.82 8.96 0.61
CA THR A 97 -28.90 9.23 1.57
C THR A 97 -28.81 10.63 2.18
N ALA A 98 -27.61 11.13 2.47
CA ALA A 98 -27.43 12.49 2.94
C ALA A 98 -27.86 13.52 1.88
N SER A 99 -27.50 13.27 0.63
CA SER A 99 -27.85 14.14 -0.51
C SER A 99 -29.35 14.17 -0.76
N GLU A 100 -30.02 13.01 -0.76
CA GLU A 100 -31.48 12.91 -0.88
C GLU A 100 -32.21 13.68 0.23
N LYS A 101 -31.74 13.56 1.48
CA LYS A 101 -32.31 14.31 2.61
C LYS A 101 -32.14 15.82 2.45
N LEU A 102 -30.99 16.27 1.96
CA LEU A 102 -30.74 17.69 1.70
C LEU A 102 -31.62 18.23 0.58
N ILE A 103 -31.78 17.48 -0.51
CA ILE A 103 -32.65 17.85 -1.62
C ILE A 103 -34.12 17.93 -1.17
N ASN A 104 -34.58 16.95 -0.40
CA ASN A 104 -35.95 16.95 0.14
C ASN A 104 -36.19 18.12 1.09
N LEU A 105 -35.22 18.52 1.92
CA LEU A 105 -35.32 19.68 2.83
C LEU A 105 -35.36 21.04 2.10
N ILE A 106 -34.86 21.12 0.87
CA ILE A 106 -34.86 22.36 0.08
C ILE A 106 -36.09 22.43 -0.84
N THR A 107 -36.63 21.26 -1.21
CA THR A 107 -37.78 21.15 -2.13
C THR A 107 -39.12 21.15 -1.40
N GLN A 108 -39.16 20.75 -0.12
CA GLN A 108 -40.33 20.81 0.77
C GLN A 108 -40.33 22.08 1.61
#